data_AF-A0A7Y9KHY9-F1
#
_entry.id   AF-A0A7Y9KHY9-F1
#
_cell.length_a   1.000
_cell.length_b   1.000
_cell.length_c   1.000
_cell.angle_alpha   90.00
_cell.angle_beta   90.00
_cell.angle_gamma   90.00
#
_symmetry.space_group_name_H-M   'P 1'
#
loop_
_entity.id
_entity.type
_entity.pdbx_description
1 polymer ?
#
loop_
_entity_poly.entity_id
_entity_poly.type
_entity_poly.pdbx_seq_one_letter_code
_entity_poly.pdbx_strand_id
1 'polypeptide(L)' 'MRQGLTPAEIRTLPAVVDLVTAGQALGVGRIKSYELARAGRFPCPVLRVGRSYLVPTAGLLALLGLDQSAGQPTPESE' A
#
# COMPACT_ATOMS: atom_id res chain seq x y z
N MET A 1 17.49 10.22 -5.85
CA MET A 1 16.78 8.93 -5.75
C MET A 1 15.58 9.15 -4.83
N ARG A 2 14.35 8.87 -5.26
CA ARG A 2 13.20 8.91 -4.34
C ARG A 2 13.30 7.66 -3.46
N GLN A 3 13.64 7.82 -2.20
CA GLN A 3 13.58 6.72 -1.24
C GLN A 3 12.10 6.34 -1.06
N GLY A 4 11.76 5.09 -1.35
CA GLY A 4 10.45 4.54 -1.00
C GLY A 4 10.33 4.37 0.51
N LEU A 5 9.11 4.16 1.00
CA LEU A 5 8.90 3.86 2.43
C LEU A 5 9.50 2.49 2.77
N THR A 6 10.09 2.40 3.96
CA THR A 6 10.57 1.14 4.53
C THR A 6 9.40 0.27 5.02
N PRO A 7 9.60 -1.06 5.14
CA PRO A 7 8.56 -1.95 5.69
C PRO A 7 8.09 -1.56 7.09
N ALA A 8 8.98 -0.99 7.91
CA ALA A 8 8.64 -0.51 9.26
C ALA A 8 7.70 0.71 9.19
N GLU A 9 7.98 1.66 8.30
CA GLU A 9 7.13 2.83 8.09
C GLU A 9 5.78 2.46 7.51
N ILE A 10 5.71 1.49 6.58
CA ILE A 10 4.44 1.05 5.98
C ILE A 10 3.51 0.45 7.05
N ARG A 11 4.06 -0.25 8.04
CA ARG A 11 3.27 -0.84 9.15
C ARG A 11 2.75 0.20 10.14
N THR A 12 3.37 1.37 10.24
CA THR A 12 2.89 2.47 11.10
C THR A 12 1.95 3.43 10.38
N LEU A 13 1.69 3.21 9.08
CA LEU A 13 0.74 4.01 8.33
C LEU A 13 -0.68 3.88 8.91
N PRO A 14 -1.49 4.95 8.81
CA PRO A 14 -2.91 4.88 9.12
C PRO A 14 -3.62 3.81 8.28
N ALA A 15 -4.84 3.42 8.66
CA ALA A 15 -5.61 2.39 7.95
C ALA A 15 -5.80 2.69 6.44
N VAL A 16 -5.82 3.97 6.08
CA VAL A 16 -5.85 4.48 4.72
C VAL A 16 -4.85 5.61 4.55
N VAL A 17 -4.16 5.63 3.41
CA VAL A 17 -3.23 6.69 3.02
C VAL A 17 -3.64 7.33 1.71
N ASP A 18 -3.09 8.50 1.39
CA ASP A 18 -3.32 9.09 0.07
C ASP A 18 -2.58 8.32 -1.04
N LEU A 19 -3.03 8.54 -2.28
CA LEU A 19 -2.46 7.90 -3.47
C LEU A 19 -0.98 8.21 -3.70
N VAL A 20 -0.50 9.38 -3.27
CA VAL A 20 0.90 9.78 -3.42
C VAL A 20 1.77 9.03 -2.44
N THR A 21 1.36 8.92 -1.17
CA THR A 21 2.01 8.09 -0.15
C THR A 21 2.05 6.63 -0.57
N ALA A 22 0.92 6.09 -1.07
CA ALA A 22 0.88 4.74 -1.61
C ALA A 22 1.84 4.56 -2.80
N GLY A 23 1.89 5.54 -3.71
CA GLY A 23 2.85 5.55 -4.81
C GLY A 23 4.30 5.54 -4.34
N GLN A 24 4.63 6.35 -3.33
CA GLN A 24 5.97 6.40 -2.75
C GLN A 24 6.38 5.06 -2.12
N ALA A 25 5.47 4.38 -1.43
CA ALA A 25 5.72 3.03 -0.90
C ALA A 25 6.08 2.03 -2.02
N LEU A 26 5.60 2.26 -3.23
CA LEU A 26 5.87 1.42 -4.41
C LEU A 26 6.99 1.97 -5.32
N GLY A 27 7.69 3.04 -4.92
CA GLY A 27 8.69 3.71 -5.76
C GLY A 27 8.11 4.45 -6.98
N VAL A 28 6.80 4.67 -7.01
CA VAL A 28 6.06 5.37 -8.08
C VAL A 28 5.96 6.86 -7.76
N GLY A 29 6.36 7.70 -8.70
CA GLY A 29 6.24 9.16 -8.57
C GLY A 29 4.79 9.65 -8.64
N ARG A 30 4.51 10.78 -7.98
CA ARG A 30 3.18 11.43 -7.90
C ARG A 30 2.37 11.39 -9.20
N ILE A 31 2.96 11.86 -10.31
CA ILE A 31 2.27 11.93 -11.62
C ILE A 31 1.81 10.54 -12.05
N LYS A 32 2.73 9.57 -12.04
CA LYS A 32 2.45 8.20 -12.47
C LYS A 32 1.46 7.50 -11.55
N SER A 33 1.46 7.81 -10.25
CA SER A 33 0.43 7.31 -9.33
C SER A 33 -0.97 7.79 -9.73
N TYR A 34 -1.13 9.09 -10.02
CA TYR A 34 -2.41 9.64 -10.48
C TYR A 34 -2.85 9.09 -11.84
N GLU A 35 -1.91 8.92 -12.77
CA GLU A 35 -2.19 8.30 -14.08
C GLU A 35 -2.71 6.87 -13.92
N LEU A 36 -2.02 6.05 -13.12
CA LEU A 36 -2.42 4.66 -12.87
C LEU A 36 -3.76 4.59 -12.15
N ALA A 37 -4.01 5.43 -11.15
CA ALA A 37 -5.29 5.46 -10.45
C ALA A 37 -6.45 5.89 -11.36
N ARG A 38 -6.25 6.92 -12.20
CA ARG A 38 -7.26 7.34 -13.19
C ARG A 38 -7.52 6.27 -14.24
N ALA A 39 -6.49 5.51 -14.62
CA ALA A 39 -6.60 4.40 -15.56
C ALA A 39 -7.15 3.10 -14.92
N GLY A 40 -7.41 3.08 -13.61
CA GLY A 40 -7.81 1.86 -12.89
C GLY A 40 -6.73 0.78 -12.87
N ARG A 41 -5.46 1.15 -13.10
CA ARG A 41 -4.30 0.25 -13.18
C ARG A 41 -3.31 0.43 -12.02
N PHE A 42 -3.75 1.09 -10.94
CA PHE A 42 -2.93 1.15 -9.74
C PHE A 42 -2.86 -0.26 -9.12
N PRO A 43 -1.68 -0.74 -8.68
CA PRO A 43 -1.49 -2.12 -8.26
C PRO A 43 -2.13 -2.44 -6.89
N CYS A 44 -2.64 -1.43 -6.18
CA CYS A 44 -3.40 -1.58 -4.95
C CYS A 44 -4.86 -1.12 -5.15
N PRO A 45 -5.80 -1.58 -4.31
CA PRO A 45 -7.15 -1.05 -4.28
C PRO A 45 -7.14 0.45 -4.00
N VAL A 46 -7.83 1.23 -4.84
CA VAL A 46 -7.97 2.68 -4.68
C VAL A 46 -9.43 3.01 -4.41
N LEU A 47 -9.70 3.59 -3.24
CA LEU A 47 -10.98 4.12 -2.84
C LEU A 47 -11.07 5.58 -3.30
N ARG A 48 -12.11 5.91 -4.06
CA ARG A 48 -12.40 7.29 -4.46
C ARG A 48 -13.48 7.87 -3.55
N VAL A 49 -13.08 8.74 -2.63
CA VAL A 49 -14.00 9.42 -1.70
C VAL A 49 -14.11 10.88 -2.12
N GLY A 50 -15.18 11.20 -2.86
CA GLY A 50 -15.37 12.51 -3.47
C GLY A 50 -14.26 12.86 -4.46
N ARG A 51 -13.43 13.85 -4.11
CA ARG A 51 -12.28 14.31 -4.91
C ARG A 51 -10.96 13.68 -4.49
N SER A 52 -10.94 12.92 -3.41
CA SER A 52 -9.73 12.33 -2.83
C SER A 52 -9.57 10.87 -3.25
N TYR A 53 -8.33 10.47 -3.47
CA TYR A 53 -7.94 9.07 -3.68
C TYR A 53 -7.31 8.56 -2.39
N LEU A 54 -7.90 7.52 -1.82
CA LEU A 54 -7.44 6.84 -0.63
C LEU A 54 -7.05 5.42 -0.99
N VAL A 55 -5.97 4.92 -0.41
CA VAL A 55 -5.47 3.57 -0.61
C VAL A 55 -5.46 2.88 0.76
N PRO A 56 -6.17 1.76 0.93
CA PRO A 56 -6.09 0.96 2.15
C PRO A 56 -4.67 0.43 2.33
N THR A 57 -4.11 0.65 3.52
CA THR A 57 -2.77 0.15 3.87
C THR A 57 -2.72 -1.37 3.83
N ALA A 58 -3.83 -2.05 4.13
CA ALA A 58 -3.95 -3.50 3.96
C ALA A 58 -3.62 -3.98 2.53
N GLY A 59 -4.06 -3.24 1.51
CA GLY A 59 -3.78 -3.58 0.11
C GLY A 59 -2.30 -3.35 -0.26
N LEU A 60 -1.66 -2.34 0.33
CA LEU A 60 -0.22 -2.12 0.20
C LEU A 60 0.58 -3.22 0.88
N LEU A 61 0.21 -3.60 2.11
CA LEU A 61 0.85 -4.66 2.87
C LEU A 61 0.75 -6.01 2.14
N ALA A 62 -0.44 -6.38 1.67
CA ALA A 62 -0.64 -7.61 0.93
C ALA A 62 0.15 -7.64 -0.39
N LEU A 63 0.18 -6.53 -1.13
CA LEU A 63 0.97 -6.44 -2.38
C LEU A 63 2.48 -6.62 -2.13
N LEU A 64 2.97 -6.11 -1.01
CA LEU A 64 4.39 -6.19 -0.63
C LEU A 64 4.74 -7.46 0.13
N GLY A 65 3.78 -8.36 0.40
CA GLY A 65 3.98 -9.55 1.24
C GLY A 65 4.34 -9.21 2.69
N LEU A 66 3.89 -8.04 3.17
CA LEU A 66 4.12 -7.54 4.52
C LEU A 66 2.90 -7.73 5.42
N ASP A 67 1.84 -8.36 4.91
CA ASP A 67 0.70 -8.74 5.74
C ASP A 67 1.17 -9.73 6.81
N GLN A 68 0.93 -9.38 8.06
CA GLN A 68 1.31 -10.20 9.21
C GLN A 68 0.41 -11.45 9.36
N SER A 69 -0.53 -11.66 8.43
CA SER A 69 -1.50 -12.75 8.49
C SER A 69 -1.07 -14.00 7.73
N ALA A 70 0.03 -13.97 6.96
CA ALA A 70 0.66 -15.18 6.44
C ALA A 70 1.43 -15.89 7.56
N GLY A 71 0.69 -16.61 8.40
CA GLY A 71 1.15 -17.74 9.19
C GLY A 71 2.30 -17.47 10.16
N GLN A 72 1.96 -17.27 11.43
CA GLN A 72 2.62 -18.15 12.40
C GLN A 72 2.19 -19.58 11.99
N PRO A 73 3.10 -20.47 11.57
CA PRO A 73 2.81 -21.87 11.81
C PRO A 73 2.69 -21.95 13.32
N THR A 74 1.50 -22.24 13.84
CA THR A 74 1.41 -22.78 15.20
C THR A 74 2.35 -23.98 15.18
N PRO A 75 3.44 -24.01 15.97
CA PRO A 75 4.08 -25.27 16.25
C PRO A 75 3.10 -26.03 17.16
N GLU A 76 2.08 -26.64 16.57
CA GLU A 76 1.33 -27.74 17.19
C GLU A 76 2.26 -28.95 17.18
N SER A 77 3.28 -28.87 18.04
CA SER A 77 3.95 -30.03 18.58
C SER A 77 3.12 -30.46 19.80
N GLU A 78 2.26 -31.46 19.64
CA GLU A 78 2.14 -32.60 20.56
C GLU A 78 1.31 -33.74 19.93
#